data_AF-A0A0E2NHF7-F1
#
_entry.id   AF-A0A0E2NHF7-F1
#
_cell.length_a   1.000
_cell.length_b   1.000
_cell.length_c   1.000
_cell.angle_alpha   90.00
_cell.angle_beta   90.00
_cell.angle_gamma   90.00
#
_symmetry.space_group_name_H-M   'P 1'
#
loop_
_entity.id
_entity.type
_entity.pdbx_description
1 polymer ?
#
loop_
_entity_poly.entity_id
_entity_poly.type
_entity_poly.pdbx_seq_one_letter_code
_entity_poly.pdbx_strand_id
1 'polypeptide(L)'
;MSAEWLIRKGGYFYRGNWCGYTTVKAEAGRYTEAEALREAQVEPWHMSAIHQDEVPDPAGDYNVAEIARLKEALSEIRAENELLRAALKARVAYERHGMHGRGQSSFF
;
A
#
# COMPACT_ATOMS: atom_id res chain seq x y z
N MET A 1 -4.50 -11.04 34.21
CA MET A 1 -5.44 -11.39 33.12
C MET A 1 -4.73 -11.08 31.82
N SER A 2 -4.62 -12.03 30.91
CA SER A 2 -3.97 -11.83 29.61
C SER A 2 -4.84 -10.94 28.72
N ALA A 3 -4.22 -10.04 27.95
CA ALA A 3 -4.90 -9.17 26.99
C ALA A 3 -4.89 -9.84 25.61
N GLU A 4 -5.80 -10.79 25.40
CA GLU A 4 -5.86 -11.65 24.20
C GLU A 4 -7.15 -11.46 23.42
N TRP A 5 -8.03 -10.57 23.88
CA TRP A 5 -9.31 -10.29 23.24
C TRP A 5 -9.26 -9.06 22.35
N LEU A 6 -10.00 -9.15 21.25
CA LEU A 6 -10.20 -8.11 20.26
C LEU A 6 -11.65 -7.65 20.30
N ILE A 7 -11.87 -6.38 20.01
CA ILE A 7 -13.22 -5.81 19.83
C ILE A 7 -13.38 -5.52 18.35
N ARG A 8 -14.39 -6.13 17.72
CA ARG A 8 -14.67 -5.97 16.29
C ARG A 8 -15.97 -5.21 16.08
N LYS A 9 -15.97 -4.23 15.17
CA LYS A 9 -17.15 -3.45 14.77
C LYS A 9 -17.23 -3.37 13.25
N GLY A 10 -18.31 -3.89 12.65
CA GLY A 10 -18.56 -3.77 11.20
C GLY A 10 -17.40 -4.20 10.30
N GLY A 11 -16.65 -5.24 10.69
CA GLY A 11 -15.49 -5.75 9.95
C GLY A 11 -14.12 -5.20 10.37
N TYR A 12 -14.07 -4.13 11.18
CA TYR A 12 -12.85 -3.49 11.67
C TYR A 12 -12.56 -3.88 13.13
N PHE A 13 -11.31 -3.78 13.56
CA PHE A 13 -10.90 -3.91 14.96
C PHE A 13 -10.77 -2.53 15.61
N TYR A 14 -11.14 -2.43 16.89
CA TYR A 14 -10.78 -1.27 17.70
C TYR A 14 -9.27 -1.21 17.93
N ARG A 15 -8.70 -0.01 17.84
CA ARG A 15 -7.32 0.28 18.28
C ARG A 15 -7.28 0.45 19.80
N GLY A 16 -6.10 0.22 20.38
CA GLY A 16 -5.90 0.38 21.83
C GLY A 16 -6.37 1.75 22.34
N ASN A 17 -6.83 1.77 23.60
CA ASN A 17 -7.41 2.95 24.24
C ASN A 17 -8.62 3.55 23.51
N TRP A 18 -9.36 2.75 22.74
CA TRP A 18 -10.55 3.17 22.00
C TRP A 18 -10.27 4.27 20.96
N CYS A 19 -9.02 4.38 20.48
CA CYS A 19 -8.58 5.43 19.56
C CYS A 19 -8.90 5.10 18.08
N GLY A 20 -10.18 4.80 17.78
CA GLY A 20 -10.65 4.51 16.43
C GLY A 20 -10.44 3.06 15.98
N TYR A 21 -10.42 2.85 14.67
CA TYR A 21 -10.53 1.53 14.06
C TYR A 21 -9.35 1.20 13.12
N THR A 22 -9.12 -0.09 12.89
CA THR A 22 -8.16 -0.61 11.91
C THR A 22 -8.71 -1.87 11.24
N THR A 23 -8.30 -2.14 10.00
CA THR A 23 -8.54 -3.42 9.33
C THR A 23 -7.46 -4.46 9.66
N VAL A 24 -6.36 -4.04 10.29
CA VAL A 24 -5.17 -4.87 10.53
C VAL A 24 -5.16 -5.41 11.96
N LYS A 25 -5.27 -6.73 12.13
CA LYS A 25 -5.27 -7.40 13.46
C LYS A 25 -4.01 -7.11 14.28
N ALA A 26 -2.85 -6.99 13.64
CA ALA A 26 -1.59 -6.64 14.29
C ALA A 26 -1.60 -5.23 14.91
N GLU A 27 -2.41 -4.31 14.38
CA GLU A 27 -2.57 -2.95 14.90
C GLU A 27 -3.76 -2.79 15.87
N ALA A 28 -4.53 -3.86 16.07
CA ALA A 28 -5.69 -3.85 16.94
C ALA A 28 -5.27 -3.71 18.42
N GLY A 29 -6.12 -3.06 19.22
CA GLY A 29 -6.00 -3.08 20.67
C GLY A 29 -6.09 -4.50 21.21
N ARG A 30 -5.47 -4.72 22.37
CA ARG A 30 -5.54 -5.98 23.11
C ARG A 30 -6.23 -5.71 24.43
N TYR A 31 -7.29 -6.45 24.69
CA TYR A 31 -8.16 -6.25 25.83
C TYR A 31 -8.26 -7.55 26.63
N THR A 32 -8.62 -7.42 27.89
CA THR A 32 -9.13 -8.56 28.65
C THR A 32 -10.51 -8.96 28.13
N GLU A 33 -10.91 -10.21 28.39
CA GLU A 33 -12.25 -10.70 28.05
C GLU A 33 -13.35 -9.78 28.59
N ALA A 34 -13.23 -9.38 29.86
CA ALA A 34 -14.21 -8.55 30.53
C ALA A 34 -14.34 -7.14 29.92
N GLU A 35 -13.22 -6.54 29.47
CA GLU A 35 -13.23 -5.26 28.77
C GLU A 35 -13.88 -5.40 27.39
N ALA A 36 -13.49 -6.42 26.64
CA ALA A 36 -14.02 -6.66 25.31
C ALA A 36 -15.52 -6.94 25.32
N LEU A 37 -15.99 -7.77 26.25
CA LEU A 37 -17.41 -8.07 26.44
C LEU A 37 -18.21 -6.85 26.87
N ARG A 38 -17.67 -6.04 27.79
CA ARG A 38 -18.32 -4.80 28.24
C ARG A 38 -18.51 -3.83 27.09
N GLU A 39 -17.49 -3.65 26.26
CA GLU A 39 -17.57 -2.75 25.11
C GLU A 39 -18.53 -3.31 24.04
N ALA A 40 -18.49 -4.62 23.77
CA ALA A 40 -19.38 -5.25 22.80
C ALA A 40 -20.87 -5.10 23.15
N GLN A 41 -21.20 -4.97 24.45
CA GLN A 41 -22.58 -4.72 24.92
C GLN A 41 -23.10 -3.31 24.61
N VAL A 42 -22.24 -2.35 24.27
CA VAL A 42 -22.65 -0.98 23.91
C VAL A 42 -23.49 -0.99 22.63
N GLU A 43 -23.08 -1.77 21.63
CA GLU A 43 -23.81 -1.98 20.38
C GLU A 43 -23.83 -3.47 19.99
N PRO A 44 -24.63 -4.32 20.64
CA PRO A 44 -24.59 -5.79 20.46
C PRO A 44 -24.87 -6.26 19.03
N TRP A 45 -25.54 -5.41 18.24
CA TRP A 45 -25.90 -5.68 16.85
C TRP A 45 -24.78 -5.38 15.86
N HIS A 46 -23.72 -4.67 16.29
CA HIS A 46 -22.61 -4.22 15.44
C HIS A 46 -21.23 -4.55 16.01
N MET A 47 -21.14 -4.79 17.32
CA MET A 47 -19.90 -5.02 18.05
C MET A 47 -19.83 -6.43 18.61
N SER A 48 -18.63 -7.00 18.59
CA SER A 48 -18.36 -8.35 19.09
C SER A 48 -17.01 -8.40 19.80
N ALA A 49 -16.96 -9.16 20.90
CA ALA A 49 -15.72 -9.56 21.55
C ALA A 49 -15.28 -10.89 20.93
N ILE A 50 -14.03 -10.96 20.44
CA ILE A 50 -13.51 -12.14 19.74
C ILE A 50 -12.13 -12.45 20.30
N HIS A 51 -11.84 -13.71 20.60
CA HIS A 51 -10.50 -14.11 20.99
C HIS A 51 -9.54 -14.00 19.80
N GLN A 52 -8.30 -13.56 20.02
CA GLN A 52 -7.36 -13.35 18.91
C GLN A 52 -7.13 -14.59 18.05
N ASP A 53 -7.27 -15.79 18.60
CA ASP A 53 -7.07 -17.05 17.86
C ASP A 53 -8.24 -17.40 16.93
N GLU A 54 -9.43 -16.85 17.19
CA GLU A 54 -10.61 -17.03 16.33
C GLU A 54 -10.54 -16.15 15.08
N VAL A 55 -9.72 -15.10 15.14
CA VAL A 55 -9.43 -14.25 13.99
C VAL A 55 -8.15 -14.77 13.37
N PRO A 56 -8.17 -15.41 12.20
CA PRO A 56 -6.93 -15.74 11.52
C PRO A 56 -6.13 -14.44 11.38
N ASP A 57 -4.86 -14.46 11.77
CA ASP A 57 -3.97 -13.41 11.28
C ASP A 57 -4.17 -13.41 9.77
N PRO A 58 -4.46 -12.25 9.14
CA PRO A 58 -4.54 -12.21 7.69
C PRO A 58 -3.22 -12.83 7.27
N ALA A 59 -3.29 -14.04 6.69
CA ALA A 59 -2.11 -14.79 6.38
C ALA A 59 -1.26 -13.79 5.64
N GLY A 60 -0.09 -13.50 6.21
CA GLY A 60 0.90 -12.69 5.55
C GLY A 60 1.44 -13.48 4.37
N ASP A 61 0.57 -14.08 3.55
CA ASP A 61 0.82 -14.62 2.23
C ASP A 61 0.96 -13.45 1.26
N TYR A 62 1.61 -12.38 1.72
CA TYR A 62 2.48 -11.64 0.86
C TYR A 62 3.47 -12.66 0.35
N ASN A 63 3.23 -13.16 -0.86
CA ASN A 63 4.20 -13.99 -1.55
C ASN A 63 5.44 -13.12 -1.74
N VAL A 64 6.39 -13.21 -0.80
CA VAL A 64 7.56 -12.34 -0.73
C VAL A 64 8.39 -12.47 -2.00
N ALA A 65 8.39 -13.67 -2.60
CA ALA A 65 9.01 -13.91 -3.89
C ALA A 65 8.28 -13.14 -5.02
N GLU A 66 6.95 -13.12 -5.01
CA GLU A 66 6.17 -12.32 -5.97
C GLU A 66 6.38 -10.82 -5.78
N ILE A 67 6.40 -10.33 -4.53
CA ILE A 67 6.69 -8.93 -4.24
C ILE A 67 8.10 -8.54 -4.70
N ALA A 68 9.09 -9.42 -4.50
CA ALA A 68 10.46 -9.19 -4.97
C ALA A 68 10.50 -9.12 -6.50
N ARG A 69 9.86 -10.07 -7.19
CA ARG A 69 9.75 -10.09 -8.67
C ARG A 69 9.07 -8.83 -9.21
N LEU A 70 7.95 -8.42 -8.61
CA LEU A 70 7.23 -7.22 -9.03
C LEU A 70 8.06 -5.95 -8.82
N LYS A 71 8.87 -5.89 -7.75
CA LYS A 71 9.79 -4.76 -7.52
C LYS A 71 10.90 -4.72 -8.56
N GLU A 72 11.47 -5.87 -8.92
CA GLU A 72 12.51 -5.98 -9.94
C GLU A 72 11.98 -5.56 -11.31
N ALA A 73 10.85 -6.13 -11.74
CA ALA A 73 10.19 -5.75 -12.99
C ALA A 73 9.85 -4.25 -13.06
N LEU A 74 9.39 -3.66 -11.95
CA LEU A 74 9.12 -2.23 -11.89
C LEU A 74 10.40 -1.39 -12.04
N SER A 75 11.54 -1.86 -11.52
CA SER A 75 12.82 -1.17 -11.67
C SER A 75 13.31 -1.16 -13.11
N GLU A 76 13.15 -2.28 -13.82
CA GLU A 76 13.50 -2.41 -15.25
C GLU A 76 12.66 -1.46 -16.11
N ILE A 77 11.33 -1.49 -15.93
CA ILE A 77 10.41 -0.60 -16.66
C ILE A 77 10.76 0.88 -16.43
N ARG A 78 11.19 1.25 -15.21
CA ARG A 78 11.61 2.62 -14.92
C ARG A 78 12.88 3.00 -15.66
N ALA A 79 13.88 2.12 -15.67
CA ALA A 79 15.12 2.35 -16.40
C ALA A 79 14.88 2.51 -17.91
N GLU A 80 14.07 1.63 -18.51
CA GLU A 80 13.70 1.73 -19.93
C GLU A 80 12.98 3.05 -20.24
N ASN A 81 12.03 3.46 -19.40
CA ASN A 81 11.33 4.72 -19.55
C ASN A 81 12.26 5.94 -19.50
N GLU A 82 13.29 5.92 -18.64
CA GLU A 82 14.29 6.99 -18.57
C GLU A 82 15.12 7.07 -19.85
N LEU A 83 15.56 5.92 -20.38
CA LEU A 83 16.29 5.85 -21.64
C LEU A 83 15.44 6.37 -22.81
N LEU A 84 14.18 5.94 -22.89
CA LEU A 84 13.25 6.39 -23.93
C LEU A 84 12.99 7.90 -23.85
N ARG A 85 12.83 8.45 -22.64
CA ARG A 85 12.68 9.90 -22.43
C ARG A 85 13.93 10.68 -22.85
N ALA A 86 15.12 10.16 -22.53
CA ALA A 86 16.38 10.79 -22.94
C ALA A 86 16.53 10.78 -24.47
N ALA A 87 16.25 9.64 -25.11
CA ALA A 87 16.29 9.49 -26.57
C ALA A 87 15.29 10.43 -27.27
N LEU A 88 14.05 10.51 -26.77
CA LEU A 88 13.04 11.41 -27.31
C LEU A 88 13.47 12.88 -27.18
N LYS A 89 14.02 13.28 -26.03
CA LYS A 89 14.52 14.64 -25.80
C LYS A 89 15.66 14.98 -26.77
N ALA A 90 16.60 14.05 -26.98
CA ALA A 90 17.70 14.22 -27.93
C ALA A 90 17.19 14.37 -29.37
N ARG A 91 16.21 13.54 -29.76
CA ARG A 91 15.57 13.62 -31.08
C ARG A 91 14.87 14.96 -31.31
N VAL A 92 14.08 15.42 -30.35
CA VAL A 92 13.40 16.73 -30.43
C VAL A 92 14.41 17.88 -30.51
N ALA A 93 15.52 17.80 -29.76
CA ALA A 93 16.58 18.81 -29.84
C ALA A 93 17.23 18.83 -31.23
N TYR A 94 17.56 17.65 -31.78
CA TYR A 94 18.10 17.51 -33.13
C TYR A 94 17.15 18.06 -34.19
N GLU A 95 15.86 17.71 -34.14
CA GLU A 95 14.85 18.20 -35.09
C GLU A 95 14.69 19.73 -35.02
N ARG A 96 14.76 20.33 -33.83
CA ARG A 96 14.74 21.79 -33.66
C ARG A 96 15.98 22.50 -34.21
N HIS A 97 17.18 21.93 -34.04
CA HIS A 97 18.43 22.54 -34.49
C HIS A 97 18.74 22.25 -35.98
N GLY A 98 18.32 21.09 -36.49
CA GLY A 98 18.47 20.68 -37.89
C GLY A 98 17.58 21.46 -38.87
N MET A 99 16.53 22.14 -38.39
CA MET A 99 15.75 23.08 -39.21
C MET A 99 16.47 24.42 -39.47
N HIS A 100 17.50 24.78 -38.69
CA HIS A 100 18.23 26.05 -38.85
C HIS A 100 19.50 25.92 -39.71
N GLY A 101 19.90 24.71 -40.11
CA GLY A 101 21.14 24.44 -40.85
C GLY A 101 21.02 24.26 -42.37
N ARG A 102 19.80 24.29 -42.96
CA ARG A 102 19.59 24.15 -44.42
C ARG A 102 19.36 25.48 -45.14
N GLY A 103 20.02 26.54 -44.68
CA GLY A 103 19.79 27.91 -45.17
C GLY A 103 21.02 28.67 -45.63
N GLN A 104 22.19 28.05 -45.84
CA GLN A 104 23.32 28.71 -46.50
C GLN A 104 24.12 27.69 -47.33
N SER A 105 23.73 27.55 -48.60
CA SER A 105 24.57 26.99 -49.65
C SER A 105 24.34 27.85 -50.88
N SER A 106 25.23 28.82 -51.01
CA SER A 106 25.51 29.67 -52.16
C SER A 106 25.18 29.02 -53.50
N PHE A 107 24.35 29.68 -54.30
CA PHE A 107 24.39 29.57 -55.75
C PHE A 107 24.78 30.94 -56.31
N PHE A 108 25.67 30.87 -57.29
CA PHE A 108 26.38 31.91 -58.04
C PHE A 108 25.56 33.15 -58.40
#